data_AF-A0A015JG19-F1
#
_entry.id   AF-A0A015JG19-F1
#
_cell.length_a   1.000
_cell.length_b   1.000
_cell.length_c   1.000
_cell.angle_alpha   90.00
_cell.angle_beta   90.00
_cell.angle_gamma   90.00
#
_symmetry.space_group_name_H-M   'P 1'
#
loop_
_entity.id
_entity.type
_entity.pdbx_description
1 polymer ?
#
loop_
_entity_poly.entity_id
_entity_poly.type
_entity_poly.pdbx_seq_one_letter_code
_entity_poly.pdbx_strand_id
1 'polypeptide(L)'
;MKLTSRQKLRNHFLVGFVPFGGKFEDAIKLFIQDIQYLECGFLMTIDNEQVWVSGGLGITTADLPQGNDLAGTLRHNATYGCRTCKASRNDLTDISFDIAKHGRYHHLTNIEFKNIQCLPNISQKHTFASSLGLRLTPNPLNQLIWDRHISTPQDIFHCFAGKANRLLIATFGLLTHSGEDTFTETWKFFEVPSCWSQWQNPITHLASYFMSDILRLTMIIPFILRRCLTSNLLKCEALTIQFSLTTRMVFSKTLRNEDYETIQKMLELECKMLLEVFPEQFSGLPNLHVSRHIVAHAKTYGTAFNTSVSVKEMVHRIHKGVVPHTNKKNVEFDLIKRDNTLQTLRHLLDGGQDTRFGHNSPVHFCSVLFCSDFSIINFSQLKNGVN
;
A
#
# COMPACT_ATOMS: atom_id res chain seq x y z
N MET A 1 11.70 7.69 19.48
CA MET A 1 10.29 7.34 19.18
C MET A 1 10.16 5.82 19.13
N LYS A 2 9.41 5.17 20.04
CA LYS A 2 9.23 3.70 20.04
C LYS A 2 8.36 3.31 18.83
N LEU A 3 8.90 2.50 17.93
CA LEU A 3 8.11 1.84 16.87
C LEU A 3 7.11 0.88 17.52
N THR A 4 5.86 0.90 17.06
CA THR A 4 4.87 -0.12 17.47
C THR A 4 5.31 -1.49 16.96
N SER A 5 4.83 -2.59 17.56
CA SER A 5 5.29 -3.95 17.21
C SER A 5 5.21 -4.23 15.70
N ARG A 6 4.09 -3.88 15.03
CA ARG A 6 3.92 -4.04 13.57
C ARG A 6 4.93 -3.25 12.72
N GLN A 7 5.48 -2.15 13.22
CA GLN A 7 6.40 -1.28 12.45
C GLN A 7 7.86 -1.72 12.55
N LYS A 8 8.16 -2.71 13.40
CA LYS A 8 9.52 -3.23 13.53
C LYS A 8 9.76 -4.21 12.39
N LEU A 9 10.82 -4.00 11.61
CA LEU A 9 11.26 -4.95 10.58
C LEU A 9 11.40 -6.40 11.10
N ARG A 10 11.64 -6.57 12.40
CA ARG A 10 11.70 -7.90 13.05
C ARG A 10 10.36 -8.66 13.05
N ASN A 11 9.24 -7.95 12.97
CA ASN A 11 7.88 -8.52 12.95
C ASN A 11 7.35 -8.71 11.51
N HIS A 12 8.18 -8.43 10.50
CA HIS A 12 7.88 -8.74 9.10
C HIS A 12 8.58 -10.04 8.71
N PHE A 13 7.79 -10.99 8.24
CA PHE A 13 8.27 -12.31 7.84
C PHE A 13 8.08 -12.50 6.34
N LEU A 14 9.15 -12.91 5.67
CA LEU A 14 9.10 -13.34 4.28
C LEU A 14 8.57 -14.77 4.26
N VAL A 15 7.44 -14.99 3.58
CA VAL A 15 6.85 -16.33 3.40
C VAL A 15 7.42 -17.00 2.15
N GLY A 16 7.65 -16.21 1.10
CA GLY A 16 8.22 -16.73 -0.14
C GLY A 16 8.32 -15.68 -1.25
N PHE A 17 8.91 -16.12 -2.35
CA PHE A 17 8.97 -15.37 -3.60
C PHE A 17 8.07 -16.02 -4.64
N VAL A 18 7.45 -15.21 -5.49
CA VAL A 18 6.90 -15.70 -6.75
C VAL A 18 8.02 -15.64 -7.79
N PRO A 19 8.50 -16.79 -8.28
CA PRO A 19 9.64 -16.82 -9.20
C PRO A 19 9.29 -16.18 -10.53
N PHE A 20 10.31 -15.82 -11.30
CA PHE A 20 10.09 -15.24 -12.63
C PHE A 20 9.34 -16.22 -13.54
N GLY A 21 8.20 -15.78 -14.11
CA GLY A 21 7.31 -16.64 -14.90
C GLY A 21 6.46 -17.61 -14.07
N GLY A 22 6.62 -17.61 -12.74
CA GLY A 22 5.81 -18.39 -11.82
C GLY A 22 4.40 -17.82 -11.65
N LYS A 23 3.47 -18.69 -11.30
CA LYS A 23 2.08 -18.31 -10.99
C LYS A 23 1.95 -18.02 -9.50
N PHE A 24 1.22 -16.95 -9.16
CA PHE A 24 0.96 -16.58 -7.77
C PHE A 24 0.18 -17.68 -7.03
N GLU A 25 -0.74 -18.34 -7.73
CA GLU A 25 -1.55 -19.44 -7.22
C GLU A 25 -0.69 -20.60 -6.71
N ASP A 26 0.37 -20.94 -7.44
CA ASP A 26 1.28 -22.02 -7.06
C ASP A 26 2.12 -21.63 -5.84
N ALA A 27 2.59 -20.38 -5.79
CA ALA A 27 3.43 -19.87 -4.72
C ALA A 27 2.70 -19.74 -3.37
N ILE A 28 1.38 -19.48 -3.39
CA ILE A 28 0.58 -19.26 -2.17
C ILE A 28 -0.17 -20.52 -1.70
N LYS A 29 -0.11 -21.63 -2.45
CA LYS A 29 -0.91 -22.83 -2.17
C LYS A 29 -0.68 -23.39 -0.76
N LEU A 30 0.57 -23.56 -0.34
CA LEU A 30 0.90 -24.07 1.00
C LEU A 30 0.46 -23.10 2.10
N PHE A 31 0.67 -21.80 1.87
CA PHE A 31 0.21 -20.77 2.80
C PHE A 31 -1.32 -20.82 3.00
N ILE A 32 -2.10 -21.03 1.94
CA ILE A 32 -3.56 -21.19 2.05
C ILE A 32 -3.91 -22.41 2.92
N GLN A 33 -3.22 -23.54 2.74
CA GLN A 33 -3.46 -24.75 3.54
C GLN A 33 -3.17 -24.50 5.04
N ASP A 34 -2.08 -23.80 5.35
CA ASP A 34 -1.74 -23.43 6.72
C ASP A 34 -2.80 -22.50 7.34
N ILE A 35 -3.31 -21.53 6.58
CA ILE A 35 -4.38 -20.64 7.05
C ILE A 35 -5.69 -21.40 7.23
N GLN A 36 -6.05 -22.33 6.35
CA GLN A 36 -7.25 -23.17 6.52
C GLN A 36 -7.17 -24.02 7.80
N TYR A 37 -5.99 -24.56 8.11
CA TYR A 37 -5.77 -25.26 9.37
C TYR A 37 -5.95 -24.32 10.57
N LEU A 38 -5.41 -23.10 10.49
CA LEU A 38 -5.57 -22.07 11.53
C LEU A 38 -7.02 -21.59 11.69
N GLU A 39 -7.80 -21.52 10.60
CA GLU A 39 -9.22 -21.17 10.59
C GLU A 39 -10.08 -22.23 11.30
N CYS A 40 -9.73 -23.51 11.15
CA CYS A 40 -10.35 -24.61 11.91
C CYS A 40 -9.99 -24.55 13.39
N GLY A 41 -8.78 -24.08 13.72
CA GLY A 41 -8.23 -24.03 15.06
C GLY A 41 -7.66 -25.37 15.54
N PHE A 42 -6.78 -25.32 16.54
CA PHE A 42 -6.12 -26.47 17.12
C PHE A 42 -5.72 -26.23 18.59
N LEU A 43 -5.49 -27.32 19.33
CA LEU A 43 -4.94 -27.26 20.69
C LEU A 43 -3.44 -27.07 20.66
N MET A 44 -2.94 -26.12 21.45
CA MET A 44 -1.53 -25.81 21.60
C MET A 44 -1.17 -25.70 23.09
N THR A 45 -0.04 -26.27 23.50
CA THR A 45 0.48 -26.05 24.85
C THR A 45 1.23 -24.73 24.91
N ILE A 46 0.74 -23.78 25.71
CA ILE A 46 1.42 -22.50 25.99
C ILE A 46 1.57 -22.40 27.51
N ASP A 47 2.80 -22.20 27.99
CA ASP A 47 3.12 -22.09 29.43
C ASP A 47 2.55 -23.23 30.28
N ASN A 48 2.66 -24.47 29.77
CA ASN A 48 2.11 -25.71 30.34
C ASN A 48 0.57 -25.78 30.40
N GLU A 49 -0.15 -24.84 29.79
CA GLU A 49 -1.60 -24.87 29.66
C GLU A 49 -2.01 -25.28 28.24
N GLN A 50 -3.07 -26.09 28.12
CA GLN A 50 -3.69 -26.38 26.83
C GLN A 50 -4.61 -25.21 26.45
N VAL A 51 -4.28 -24.52 25.37
CA VAL A 51 -5.09 -23.43 24.83
C VAL A 51 -5.59 -23.79 23.44
N TRP A 52 -6.84 -23.39 23.15
CA TRP A 52 -7.38 -23.47 21.79
C TRP A 52 -6.94 -22.23 21.00
N VAL A 53 -6.18 -22.45 19.94
CA VAL A 53 -5.68 -21.40 19.05
C VAL A 53 -6.43 -21.47 17.73
N SER A 54 -7.00 -20.34 17.31
CA SER A 54 -7.56 -20.18 15.97
C SER A 54 -7.21 -18.79 15.43
N GLY A 55 -7.32 -18.61 14.12
CA GLY A 55 -7.04 -17.36 13.44
C GLY A 55 -7.38 -17.43 11.96
N GLY A 56 -6.96 -16.43 11.20
CA GLY A 56 -7.23 -16.40 9.77
C GLY A 56 -6.51 -15.26 9.07
N LEU A 57 -6.79 -15.09 7.78
CA LEU A 57 -6.23 -14.01 6.99
C LEU A 57 -6.95 -12.68 7.31
N GLY A 58 -6.23 -11.74 7.94
CA GLY A 58 -6.80 -10.43 8.28
C GLY A 58 -6.89 -9.48 7.08
N ILE A 59 -5.74 -8.95 6.65
CA ILE A 59 -5.64 -7.91 5.61
C ILE A 59 -4.57 -8.30 4.61
N THR A 60 -4.87 -8.16 3.31
CA THR A 60 -3.91 -8.25 2.22
C THR A 60 -3.70 -6.87 1.62
N THR A 61 -2.54 -6.28 1.88
CA THR A 61 -2.14 -5.00 1.29
C THR A 61 -1.39 -5.27 -0.02
N ALA A 62 -1.80 -4.62 -1.09
CA ALA A 62 -1.15 -4.72 -2.39
C ALA A 62 -1.36 -3.41 -3.16
N ASP A 63 -0.50 -3.18 -4.16
CA ASP A 63 -0.64 -2.04 -5.06
C ASP A 63 -1.98 -2.07 -5.83
N LEU A 64 -2.29 -1.00 -6.57
CA LEU A 64 -3.61 -0.87 -7.18
C LEU A 64 -3.95 -2.04 -8.15
N PRO A 65 -3.06 -2.46 -9.08
CA PRO A 65 -3.33 -3.62 -9.93
C PRO A 65 -3.46 -4.93 -9.15
N GLN A 66 -2.52 -5.27 -8.28
CA GLN A 66 -2.52 -6.54 -7.57
C GLN A 66 -3.68 -6.62 -6.55
N GLY A 67 -3.99 -5.51 -5.88
CA GLY A 67 -5.16 -5.41 -5.00
C GLY A 67 -6.48 -5.63 -5.74
N ASN A 68 -6.60 -5.16 -6.99
CA ASN A 68 -7.78 -5.43 -7.80
C ASN A 68 -7.88 -6.89 -8.21
N ASP A 69 -6.75 -7.50 -8.57
CA ASP A 69 -6.66 -8.92 -8.90
C ASP A 69 -7.11 -9.79 -7.72
N LEU A 70 -6.68 -9.42 -6.50
CA LEU A 70 -7.13 -10.06 -5.26
C LEU A 70 -8.63 -9.82 -4.98
N ALA A 71 -9.15 -8.62 -5.21
CA ALA A 71 -10.57 -8.36 -5.05
C ALA A 71 -11.45 -9.02 -6.14
N GLY A 72 -10.86 -9.67 -7.15
CA GLY A 72 -11.60 -10.22 -8.29
C GLY A 72 -12.21 -9.14 -9.19
N THR A 73 -11.63 -7.94 -9.17
CA THR A 73 -12.11 -6.75 -9.88
C THR A 73 -11.21 -6.45 -11.07
N LEU A 74 -11.75 -5.86 -12.13
CA LEU A 74 -10.94 -5.42 -13.26
C LEU A 74 -9.97 -4.33 -12.83
N ARG A 75 -8.91 -4.14 -13.61
CA ARG A 75 -7.88 -3.13 -13.34
C ARG A 75 -8.45 -1.71 -13.37
N HIS A 76 -7.72 -0.79 -12.76
CA HIS A 76 -8.10 0.61 -12.59
C HIS A 76 -8.40 1.37 -13.91
N ASN A 77 -7.99 0.84 -15.06
CA ASN A 77 -8.27 1.42 -16.39
C ASN A 77 -9.63 0.99 -16.97
N ALA A 78 -10.29 -0.01 -16.38
CA ALA A 78 -11.62 -0.45 -16.78
C ALA A 78 -12.70 0.59 -16.41
N THR A 79 -13.85 0.53 -17.07
CA THR A 79 -15.00 1.41 -16.79
C THR A 79 -15.38 1.37 -15.31
N TYR A 80 -15.36 0.19 -14.68
CA TYR A 80 -15.65 0.00 -13.26
C TYR A 80 -14.44 -0.62 -12.54
N GLY A 81 -13.33 0.12 -12.49
CA GLY A 81 -12.05 -0.35 -11.95
C GLY A 81 -11.85 -0.17 -10.44
N CYS A 82 -12.80 0.44 -9.71
CA CYS A 82 -12.69 0.55 -8.26
C CYS A 82 -13.07 -0.78 -7.58
N ARG A 83 -12.22 -1.29 -6.68
CA ARG A 83 -12.51 -2.49 -5.91
C ARG A 83 -13.41 -2.27 -4.69
N THR A 84 -13.66 -1.02 -4.30
CA THR A 84 -14.46 -0.69 -3.11
C THR A 84 -15.88 -0.25 -3.46
N CYS A 85 -16.09 0.35 -4.64
CA CYS A 85 -17.40 0.80 -5.10
C CYS A 85 -17.55 0.60 -6.62
N LYS A 86 -18.76 0.88 -7.13
CA LYS A 86 -19.14 0.75 -8.53
C LYS A 86 -19.11 2.09 -9.28
N ALA A 87 -18.31 3.05 -8.83
CA ALA A 87 -18.08 4.28 -9.59
C ALA A 87 -17.56 3.96 -10.99
N SER A 88 -18.17 4.56 -12.01
CA SER A 88 -17.65 4.44 -13.37
C SER A 88 -16.42 5.34 -13.53
N ARG A 89 -15.70 5.18 -14.65
CA ARG A 89 -14.57 6.03 -15.02
C ARG A 89 -14.95 7.52 -15.05
N ASN A 90 -16.18 7.84 -15.43
CA ASN A 90 -16.67 9.22 -15.49
C ASN A 90 -17.00 9.79 -14.10
N ASP A 91 -17.28 8.91 -13.12
CA ASP A 91 -17.69 9.30 -11.77
C ASP A 91 -16.53 9.31 -10.77
N LEU A 92 -15.31 8.94 -11.19
CA LEU A 92 -14.16 8.78 -10.30
C LEU A 92 -13.89 10.06 -9.48
N THR A 93 -14.00 11.22 -10.13
CA THR A 93 -13.77 12.53 -9.52
C THR A 93 -15.05 13.32 -9.23
N ASP A 94 -16.22 12.69 -9.42
CA ASP A 94 -17.49 13.30 -9.02
C ASP A 94 -17.69 13.14 -7.51
N ILE A 95 -17.56 14.25 -6.78
CA ILE A 95 -17.72 14.29 -5.32
C ILE A 95 -19.17 13.98 -4.92
N SER A 96 -20.15 14.22 -5.79
CA SER A 96 -21.57 13.95 -5.53
C SER A 96 -21.95 12.47 -5.66
N PHE A 97 -21.12 11.66 -6.35
CA PHE A 97 -21.36 10.23 -6.49
C PHE A 97 -21.39 9.53 -5.12
N ASP A 98 -22.51 8.90 -4.77
CA ASP A 98 -22.66 8.22 -3.47
C ASP A 98 -21.90 6.88 -3.48
N ILE A 99 -20.67 6.90 -2.97
CA ILE A 99 -19.81 5.71 -2.88
C ILE A 99 -20.31 4.66 -1.90
N ALA A 100 -21.09 5.05 -0.89
CA ALA A 100 -21.61 4.13 0.11
C ALA A 100 -22.79 3.34 -0.48
N LYS A 101 -23.73 4.03 -1.10
CA LYS A 101 -24.87 3.40 -1.80
C LYS A 101 -24.41 2.48 -2.93
N HIS A 102 -23.36 2.86 -3.65
CA HIS A 102 -22.80 2.07 -4.75
C HIS A 102 -21.58 1.25 -4.33
N GLY A 103 -21.46 0.90 -3.05
CA GLY A 103 -20.39 0.06 -2.52
C GLY A 103 -20.36 -1.35 -3.14
N ARG A 104 -19.18 -1.97 -3.14
CA ARG A 104 -19.03 -3.40 -3.44
C ARG A 104 -19.04 -4.18 -2.13
N TYR A 105 -19.93 -5.16 -2.04
CA TYR A 105 -20.07 -6.03 -0.88
C TYR A 105 -19.82 -7.48 -1.26
N HIS A 106 -19.15 -8.23 -0.39
CA HIS A 106 -18.71 -9.60 -0.69
C HIS A 106 -19.86 -10.51 -1.12
N HIS A 107 -20.95 -10.52 -0.35
CA HIS A 107 -22.12 -11.35 -0.63
C HIS A 107 -22.80 -11.01 -1.96
N LEU A 108 -22.99 -9.72 -2.28
CA LEU A 108 -23.53 -9.28 -3.58
C LEU A 108 -22.60 -9.67 -4.72
N THR A 109 -21.30 -9.51 -4.53
CA THR A 109 -20.31 -9.88 -5.54
C THR A 109 -20.30 -11.39 -5.78
N ASN A 110 -20.54 -12.22 -4.75
CA ASN A 110 -20.70 -13.67 -4.91
C ASN A 110 -21.93 -14.03 -5.76
N ILE A 111 -23.04 -13.30 -5.60
CA ILE A 111 -24.22 -13.47 -6.46
C ILE A 111 -23.88 -13.09 -7.91
N GLU A 112 -23.18 -11.97 -8.11
CA GLU A 112 -22.71 -11.55 -9.43
C GLU A 112 -21.81 -12.60 -10.10
N PHE A 113 -20.86 -13.18 -9.36
CA PHE A 113 -20.03 -14.28 -9.85
C PHE A 113 -20.85 -15.51 -10.22
N LYS A 114 -21.83 -15.91 -9.41
CA LYS A 114 -22.72 -17.03 -9.73
C LYS A 114 -23.48 -16.77 -11.03
N ASN A 115 -24.05 -15.58 -11.18
CA ASN A 115 -24.78 -15.18 -12.38
C ASN A 115 -23.87 -15.20 -13.62
N ILE A 116 -22.63 -14.71 -13.50
CA ILE A 116 -21.63 -14.82 -14.57
C ILE A 116 -21.38 -16.29 -14.92
N GLN A 117 -21.21 -17.17 -13.94
CA GLN A 117 -20.91 -18.58 -14.21
C GLN A 117 -22.05 -19.35 -14.87
N CYS A 118 -23.30 -18.95 -14.64
CA CYS A 118 -24.49 -19.51 -15.28
C CYS A 118 -24.63 -19.17 -16.78
N LEU A 119 -23.87 -18.20 -17.30
CA LEU A 119 -23.91 -17.87 -18.73
C LEU A 119 -23.29 -18.99 -19.59
N PRO A 120 -23.87 -19.28 -20.78
CA PRO A 120 -23.53 -20.49 -21.55
C PRO A 120 -22.17 -20.43 -22.24
N ASN A 121 -21.67 -19.26 -22.63
CA ASN A 121 -20.40 -19.13 -23.34
C ASN A 121 -19.46 -18.07 -22.76
N ILE A 122 -18.16 -18.25 -23.01
CA ILE A 122 -17.07 -17.43 -22.45
C ILE A 122 -17.20 -15.96 -22.88
N SER A 123 -17.65 -15.67 -24.10
CA SER A 123 -17.82 -14.29 -24.59
C SER A 123 -18.89 -13.52 -23.81
N GLN A 124 -20.04 -14.16 -23.56
CA GLN A 124 -21.09 -13.59 -22.71
C GLN A 124 -20.62 -13.42 -21.26
N LYS A 125 -19.87 -14.38 -20.72
CA LYS A 125 -19.24 -14.25 -19.40
C LYS A 125 -18.35 -13.02 -19.33
N HIS A 126 -17.45 -12.83 -20.30
CA HIS A 126 -16.56 -11.67 -20.35
C HIS A 126 -17.33 -10.35 -20.47
N THR A 127 -18.34 -10.30 -21.34
CA THR A 127 -19.15 -9.09 -21.55
C THR A 127 -19.87 -8.69 -20.27
N PHE A 128 -20.54 -9.65 -19.63
CA PHE A 128 -21.29 -9.38 -18.40
C PHE A 128 -20.35 -9.05 -17.22
N ALA A 129 -19.27 -9.81 -17.04
CA ALA A 129 -18.28 -9.52 -16.00
C ALA A 129 -17.65 -8.13 -16.18
N SER A 130 -17.34 -7.74 -17.43
CA SER A 130 -16.80 -6.40 -17.73
C SER A 130 -17.79 -5.29 -17.42
N SER A 131 -19.08 -5.51 -17.69
CA SER A 131 -20.15 -4.55 -17.33
C SER A 131 -20.26 -4.33 -15.81
N LEU A 132 -19.83 -5.31 -15.00
CA LEU A 132 -19.81 -5.25 -13.54
C LEU A 132 -18.44 -4.84 -12.98
N GLY A 133 -17.41 -4.72 -13.82
CA GLY A 133 -16.03 -4.48 -13.38
C GLY A 133 -15.39 -5.68 -12.67
N LEU A 134 -15.82 -6.91 -12.99
CA LEU A 134 -15.33 -8.14 -12.37
C LEU A 134 -14.46 -8.96 -13.32
N ARG A 135 -13.53 -9.71 -12.75
CA ARG A 135 -12.72 -10.69 -13.47
C ARG A 135 -13.49 -12.01 -13.60
N LEU A 136 -13.07 -12.89 -14.52
CA LEU A 136 -13.59 -14.27 -14.55
C LEU A 136 -12.77 -15.23 -13.69
N THR A 137 -11.48 -14.94 -13.53
CA THR A 137 -10.56 -15.78 -12.78
C THR A 137 -10.89 -15.74 -11.30
N PRO A 138 -11.11 -16.91 -10.65
CA PRO A 138 -11.28 -16.95 -9.21
C PRO A 138 -9.95 -16.56 -8.52
N ASN A 139 -10.04 -15.79 -7.44
CA ASN A 139 -8.89 -15.55 -6.59
C ASN A 139 -8.59 -16.82 -5.75
N PRO A 140 -7.34 -17.32 -5.69
CA PRO A 140 -6.96 -18.42 -4.81
C PRO A 140 -7.35 -18.21 -3.33
N LEU A 141 -7.38 -16.96 -2.82
CA LEU A 141 -7.80 -16.64 -1.45
C LEU A 141 -9.30 -16.89 -1.18
N ASN A 142 -10.14 -17.06 -2.22
CA ASN A 142 -11.55 -17.44 -2.03
C ASN A 142 -11.75 -18.80 -1.36
N GLN A 143 -10.68 -19.57 -1.14
CA GLN A 143 -10.67 -20.81 -0.37
C GLN A 143 -10.63 -20.59 1.16
N LEU A 144 -10.42 -19.34 1.60
CA LEU A 144 -10.31 -18.92 3.00
C LEU A 144 -11.60 -18.27 3.48
N ILE A 145 -11.76 -18.18 4.80
CA ILE A 145 -12.80 -17.38 5.45
C ILE A 145 -12.37 -15.91 5.40
N TRP A 146 -12.78 -15.19 4.36
CA TRP A 146 -12.40 -13.79 4.17
C TRP A 146 -13.43 -12.98 3.38
N ASP A 147 -13.42 -11.65 3.56
CA ASP A 147 -14.21 -10.72 2.76
C ASP A 147 -13.30 -10.03 1.75
N ARG A 148 -13.40 -10.37 0.47
CA ARG A 148 -12.54 -9.79 -0.57
C ARG A 148 -12.50 -8.25 -0.64
N HIS A 149 -13.54 -7.52 -0.26
CA HIS A 149 -13.55 -6.04 -0.41
C HIS A 149 -13.09 -5.34 0.87
N ILE A 150 -13.28 -5.98 2.03
CA ILE A 150 -12.76 -5.52 3.32
C ILE A 150 -11.32 -6.02 3.52
N SER A 151 -11.00 -7.27 3.24
CA SER A 151 -9.65 -7.81 3.41
C SER A 151 -8.64 -7.29 2.38
N THR A 152 -9.06 -6.60 1.32
CA THR A 152 -8.15 -5.91 0.37
C THR A 152 -8.39 -4.39 0.33
N PRO A 153 -8.02 -3.65 1.40
CA PRO A 153 -8.23 -2.21 1.46
C PRO A 153 -7.46 -1.48 0.35
N GLN A 154 -7.86 -0.24 0.07
CA GLN A 154 -7.10 0.61 -0.84
C GLN A 154 -5.71 0.94 -0.27
N ASP A 155 -4.71 0.99 -1.14
CA ASP A 155 -3.34 1.32 -0.76
C ASP A 155 -3.18 2.83 -0.63
N ILE A 156 -3.15 3.30 0.62
CA ILE A 156 -3.04 4.73 0.92
C ILE A 156 -1.65 5.30 0.59
N PHE A 157 -0.59 4.50 0.70
CA PHE A 157 0.78 4.97 0.49
C PHE A 157 1.02 5.26 -0.99
N HIS A 158 0.70 4.28 -1.85
CA HIS A 158 0.80 4.45 -3.30
C HIS A 158 -0.18 5.51 -3.83
N CYS A 159 -1.39 5.60 -3.25
CA CYS A 159 -2.35 6.64 -3.58
C CYS A 159 -1.77 8.05 -3.34
N PHE A 160 -1.28 8.33 -2.12
CA PHE A 160 -0.71 9.65 -1.81
C PHE A 160 0.59 9.92 -2.55
N ALA A 161 1.50 8.94 -2.64
CA ALA A 161 2.75 9.14 -3.36
C ALA A 161 2.52 9.42 -4.85
N GLY A 162 1.55 8.74 -5.48
CA GLY A 162 1.17 8.97 -6.86
C GLY A 162 0.55 10.36 -7.09
N LYS A 163 -0.33 10.82 -6.19
CA LYS A 163 -0.89 12.18 -6.23
C LYS A 163 0.20 13.23 -6.02
N ALA A 164 1.06 13.03 -5.03
CA ALA A 164 2.18 13.91 -4.71
C ALA A 164 3.13 14.09 -5.89
N ASN A 165 3.55 12.98 -6.52
CA ASN A 165 4.43 13.04 -7.69
C ASN A 165 3.79 13.85 -8.82
N ARG A 166 2.51 13.60 -9.10
CA ARG A 166 1.77 14.32 -10.13
C ARG A 166 1.61 15.80 -9.81
N LEU A 167 1.33 16.13 -8.55
CA LEU A 167 1.24 17.52 -8.07
C LEU A 167 2.57 18.26 -8.27
N LEU A 168 3.69 17.62 -7.93
CA LEU A 168 5.02 18.23 -8.11
C LEU A 168 5.35 18.44 -9.59
N ILE A 169 5.09 17.45 -10.46
CA ILE A 169 5.27 17.60 -11.91
C ILE A 169 4.46 18.79 -12.44
N ALA A 170 3.17 18.85 -12.09
CA ALA A 170 2.29 19.91 -12.54
C ALA A 170 2.75 21.28 -12.02
N THR A 171 3.21 21.34 -10.77
CA THR A 171 3.69 22.58 -10.13
C THR A 171 4.99 23.07 -10.77
N PHE A 172 5.96 22.19 -11.00
CA PHE A 172 7.22 22.57 -11.64
C PHE A 172 7.01 22.98 -13.10
N GLY A 173 6.05 22.36 -13.80
CA GLY A 173 5.67 22.76 -15.16
C GLY A 173 5.09 24.18 -15.28
N LEU A 174 4.76 24.85 -14.17
CA LEU A 174 4.33 26.26 -14.16
C LEU A 174 5.49 27.25 -13.97
N LEU A 175 6.70 26.77 -13.67
CA LEU A 175 7.85 27.65 -13.49
C LEU A 175 8.28 28.23 -14.84
N THR A 176 8.54 29.54 -14.87
CA THR A 176 9.28 30.17 -15.96
C THR A 176 10.77 29.87 -15.80
N HIS A 177 11.60 30.08 -16.83
CA HIS A 177 13.06 29.91 -16.69
C HIS A 177 13.66 30.69 -15.51
N SER A 178 13.27 31.96 -15.33
CA SER A 178 13.69 32.76 -14.17
C SER A 178 13.16 32.19 -12.84
N GLY A 179 11.96 31.60 -12.84
CA GLY A 179 11.41 30.87 -11.71
C GLY A 179 12.20 29.59 -11.38
N GLU A 180 12.64 28.83 -12.39
CA GLU A 180 13.48 27.64 -12.23
C GLU A 180 14.86 28.00 -11.67
N ASP A 181 15.46 29.12 -12.12
CA ASP A 181 16.73 29.62 -11.60
C ASP A 181 16.60 30.01 -10.12
N THR A 182 15.55 30.77 -9.79
CA THR A 182 15.25 31.18 -8.40
C THR A 182 14.97 29.97 -7.52
N PHE A 183 14.23 28.99 -8.03
CA PHE A 183 13.98 27.73 -7.33
C PHE A 183 15.30 26.98 -7.08
N THR A 184 16.15 26.88 -8.11
CA THR A 184 17.42 26.15 -8.02
C THR A 184 18.38 26.80 -7.04
N GLU A 185 18.45 28.14 -7.02
CA GLU A 185 19.20 28.89 -6.02
C GLU A 185 18.65 28.66 -4.62
N THR A 186 17.34 28.81 -4.45
CA THR A 186 16.67 28.57 -3.16
C THR A 186 16.90 27.14 -2.66
N TRP A 187 16.80 26.15 -3.54
CA TRP A 187 17.00 24.73 -3.25
C TRP A 187 18.42 24.44 -2.74
N LYS A 188 19.44 25.02 -3.36
CA LYS A 188 20.85 24.82 -2.97
C LYS A 188 21.12 25.23 -1.52
N PHE A 189 20.44 26.26 -1.04
CA PHE A 189 20.63 26.81 0.31
C PHE A 189 19.47 26.47 1.25
N PHE A 190 18.53 25.62 0.83
CA PHE A 190 17.39 25.26 1.67
C PHE A 190 17.82 24.32 2.80
N GLU A 191 17.58 24.74 4.04
CA GLU A 191 17.86 23.93 5.22
C GLU A 191 16.86 22.77 5.32
N VAL A 192 17.31 21.57 4.97
CA VAL A 192 16.55 20.33 5.19
C VAL A 192 16.80 19.79 6.61
N PRO A 193 15.86 19.03 7.20
CA PRO A 193 16.08 18.38 8.50
C PRO A 193 17.39 17.58 8.53
N SER A 194 18.13 17.65 9.63
CA SER A 194 19.47 17.05 9.76
C SER A 194 19.54 15.53 9.55
N CYS A 195 18.40 14.84 9.67
CA CYS A 195 18.29 13.41 9.42
C CYS A 195 18.06 13.05 7.94
N TRP A 196 17.98 14.04 7.04
CA TRP A 196 17.80 13.83 5.61
C TRP A 196 19.14 13.98 4.91
N SER A 197 19.45 13.05 4.01
CA SER A 197 20.56 13.22 3.07
C SER A 197 20.24 14.39 2.13
N GLN A 198 21.27 15.08 1.65
CA GLN A 198 21.09 16.08 0.59
C GLN A 198 20.49 15.42 -0.65
N TRP A 199 19.54 16.10 -1.31
CA TRP A 199 18.84 15.57 -2.46
C TRP A 199 19.14 16.36 -3.74
N GLN A 200 19.10 15.64 -4.86
CA GLN A 200 19.24 16.23 -6.20
C GLN A 200 18.12 17.25 -6.47
N ASN A 201 18.32 18.23 -7.35
CA ASN A 201 17.26 19.17 -7.67
C ASN A 201 16.00 18.43 -8.18
N PRO A 202 14.82 18.59 -7.54
CA PRO A 202 13.62 17.86 -7.91
C PRO A 202 13.02 18.33 -9.24
N ILE A 203 13.39 19.50 -9.78
CA ILE A 203 12.94 19.92 -11.13
C ILE A 203 13.48 18.94 -12.18
N THR A 204 14.78 18.61 -12.12
CA THR A 204 15.44 17.78 -13.14
C THR A 204 15.49 16.30 -12.80
N HIS A 205 15.48 15.96 -11.51
CA HIS A 205 15.71 14.59 -11.04
C HIS A 205 14.50 13.97 -10.33
N LEU A 206 13.28 14.49 -10.51
CA LEU A 206 12.10 13.96 -9.80
C LEU A 206 11.94 12.45 -9.96
N ALA A 207 12.22 11.91 -11.16
CA ALA A 207 12.14 10.49 -11.45
C ALA A 207 13.13 9.62 -10.67
N SER A 208 14.21 10.20 -10.14
CA SER A 208 15.20 9.50 -9.31
C SER A 208 14.74 9.28 -7.87
N TYR A 209 13.68 9.96 -7.43
CA TYR A 209 13.20 9.90 -6.06
C TYR A 209 12.34 8.66 -5.81
N PHE A 210 12.51 8.03 -4.63
CA PHE A 210 11.55 7.02 -4.19
C PHE A 210 10.23 7.69 -3.79
N MET A 211 9.14 6.93 -3.81
CA MET A 211 7.81 7.39 -3.38
C MET A 211 7.80 8.00 -1.97
N SER A 212 8.60 7.44 -1.04
CA SER A 212 8.76 8.01 0.30
C SER A 212 9.35 9.41 0.28
N ASP A 213 10.26 9.65 -0.66
CA ASP A 213 10.99 10.90 -0.78
C ASP A 213 10.11 11.94 -1.49
N ILE A 214 9.30 11.53 -2.46
CA ILE A 214 8.25 12.36 -3.06
C ILE A 214 7.29 12.91 -2.00
N LEU A 215 6.80 12.06 -1.08
CA LEU A 215 5.92 12.52 0.01
C LEU A 215 6.63 13.52 0.92
N ARG A 216 7.91 13.31 1.20
CA ARG A 216 8.70 14.25 2.00
C ARG A 216 8.96 15.57 1.27
N LEU A 217 9.24 15.52 -0.04
CA LEU A 217 9.39 16.70 -0.88
C LEU A 217 8.14 17.56 -0.80
N THR A 218 6.94 16.98 -0.92
CA THR A 218 5.70 17.77 -0.83
C THR A 218 5.57 18.57 0.47
N MET A 219 6.19 18.13 1.57
CA MET A 219 6.15 18.87 2.84
C MET A 219 7.03 20.12 2.85
N ILE A 220 8.13 20.14 2.09
CA ILE A 220 9.08 21.27 2.07
C ILE A 220 8.85 22.23 0.89
N ILE A 221 8.24 21.73 -0.20
CA ILE A 221 8.02 22.50 -1.42
C ILE A 221 7.22 23.80 -1.20
N PRO A 222 6.19 23.88 -0.32
CA PRO A 222 5.53 25.15 -0.06
C PRO A 222 6.47 26.26 0.41
N PHE A 223 7.45 25.93 1.26
CA PHE A 223 8.41 26.91 1.78
C PHE A 223 9.38 27.41 0.70
N ILE A 224 9.70 26.55 -0.27
CA ILE A 224 10.54 26.90 -1.41
C ILE A 224 9.72 27.76 -2.38
N LEU A 225 8.50 27.32 -2.74
CA LEU A 225 7.61 28.08 -3.62
C LEU A 225 7.33 29.48 -3.09
N ARG A 226 7.18 29.62 -1.75
CA ARG A 226 7.01 30.93 -1.08
C ARG A 226 8.16 31.90 -1.36
N ARG A 227 9.38 31.41 -1.57
CA ARG A 227 10.56 32.21 -1.90
C ARG A 227 10.69 32.50 -3.39
N CYS A 228 9.92 31.81 -4.23
CA CYS A 228 9.92 31.92 -5.69
C CYS A 228 8.63 32.58 -6.24
N LEU A 229 7.82 33.23 -5.40
CA LEU A 229 6.41 33.49 -5.69
C LEU A 229 6.16 34.39 -6.92
N THR A 230 5.26 33.88 -7.76
CA THR A 230 4.46 34.59 -8.76
C THR A 230 2.97 34.32 -8.47
N SER A 231 2.04 35.08 -9.06
CA SER A 231 0.59 34.93 -8.80
C SER A 231 0.07 33.50 -9.06
N ASN A 232 0.60 32.82 -10.08
CA ASN A 232 0.22 31.44 -10.41
C ASN A 232 0.71 30.43 -9.36
N LEU A 233 1.87 30.67 -8.74
CA LEU A 233 2.45 29.78 -7.74
C LEU A 233 1.78 29.90 -6.37
N LEU A 234 1.06 30.99 -6.08
CA LEU A 234 0.31 31.15 -4.83
C LEU A 234 -0.77 30.07 -4.67
N LYS A 235 -1.49 29.74 -5.75
CA LYS A 235 -2.50 28.67 -5.73
C LYS A 235 -1.84 27.30 -5.48
N CYS A 236 -0.68 27.06 -6.11
CA CYS A 236 0.09 25.83 -5.93
C CYS A 236 0.67 25.71 -4.52
N GLU A 237 1.13 26.81 -3.93
CA GLU A 237 1.59 26.86 -2.55
C GLU A 237 0.45 26.45 -1.60
N ALA A 238 -0.71 27.12 -1.70
CA ALA A 238 -1.88 26.81 -0.87
C ALA A 238 -2.33 25.35 -1.02
N LEU A 239 -2.38 24.84 -2.26
CA LEU A 239 -2.71 23.45 -2.55
C LEU A 239 -1.68 22.48 -1.95
N THR A 240 -0.39 22.76 -2.06
CA THR A 240 0.66 21.89 -1.53
C THR A 240 0.68 21.90 0.01
N ILE A 241 0.33 23.04 0.63
CA ILE A 241 0.08 23.12 2.09
C ILE A 241 -1.10 22.22 2.48
N GLN A 242 -2.25 22.36 1.79
CA GLN A 242 -3.43 21.54 2.07
C GLN A 242 -3.14 20.05 1.90
N PHE A 243 -2.43 19.66 0.83
CA PHE A 243 -2.01 18.29 0.58
C PHE A 243 -1.10 17.75 1.69
N SER A 244 -0.14 18.56 2.15
CA SER A 244 0.79 18.20 3.23
C SER A 244 0.07 18.00 4.57
N LEU A 245 -0.85 18.91 4.91
CA LEU A 245 -1.65 18.80 6.13
C LEU A 245 -2.57 17.57 6.09
N THR A 246 -3.21 17.31 4.93
CA THR A 246 -4.07 16.14 4.73
C THR A 246 -3.29 14.85 4.85
N THR A 247 -2.12 14.78 4.20
CA THR A 247 -1.18 13.65 4.31
C THR A 247 -0.80 13.40 5.77
N ARG A 248 -0.42 14.45 6.52
CA ARG A 248 -0.08 14.32 7.94
C ARG A 248 -1.22 13.70 8.77
N MET A 249 -2.46 14.13 8.54
CA MET A 249 -3.63 13.63 9.27
C MET A 249 -3.97 12.19 8.89
N VAL A 250 -3.97 11.85 7.59
CA VAL A 250 -4.26 10.50 7.09
C VAL A 250 -3.26 9.46 7.64
N PHE A 251 -1.98 9.82 7.69
CA PHE A 251 -0.93 8.95 8.21
C PHE A 251 -0.74 9.04 9.73
N SER A 252 -1.70 9.61 10.46
CA SER A 252 -1.67 9.60 11.93
C SER A 252 -1.75 8.17 12.47
N LYS A 253 -0.96 7.88 13.51
CA LYS A 253 -0.94 6.57 14.19
C LYS A 253 -2.11 6.36 15.14
N THR A 254 -2.80 7.44 15.51
CA THR A 254 -3.92 7.43 16.44
C THR A 254 -4.97 8.42 15.96
N LEU A 255 -6.23 8.01 16.00
CA LEU A 255 -7.38 8.84 15.61
C LEU A 255 -8.45 8.75 16.70
N ARG A 256 -9.09 9.89 16.96
CA ARG A 256 -10.32 10.04 17.74
C ARG A 256 -11.49 10.14 16.77
N ASN A 257 -12.72 10.04 17.30
CA ASN A 257 -13.92 10.07 16.47
C ASN A 257 -14.05 11.35 15.61
N GLU A 258 -13.71 12.51 16.18
CA GLU A 258 -13.71 13.80 15.48
C GLU A 258 -12.64 13.91 14.37
N ASP A 259 -11.56 13.14 14.48
CA ASP A 259 -10.47 13.17 13.50
C ASP A 259 -10.94 12.55 12.16
N TYR A 260 -11.86 11.58 12.16
CA TYR A 260 -12.41 10.99 10.93
C TYR A 260 -13.19 12.00 10.09
N GLU A 261 -14.02 12.83 10.72
CA GLU A 261 -14.77 13.88 10.03
C GLU A 261 -13.84 14.98 9.51
N THR A 262 -12.81 15.32 10.29
CA THR A 262 -11.78 16.27 9.89
C THR A 262 -11.04 15.76 8.65
N ILE A 263 -10.60 14.50 8.65
CA ILE A 263 -9.95 13.87 7.51
C ILE A 263 -10.86 13.87 6.28
N GLN A 264 -12.15 13.53 6.44
CA GLN A 264 -13.13 13.56 5.34
C GLN A 264 -13.19 14.94 4.67
N LYS A 265 -13.36 16.00 5.48
CA LYS A 265 -13.40 17.39 4.99
C LYS A 265 -12.11 17.80 4.30
N MET A 266 -10.96 17.40 4.85
CA MET A 266 -9.65 17.71 4.27
C MET A 266 -9.44 17.03 2.92
N LEU A 267 -9.84 15.76 2.78
CA LEU A 267 -9.76 15.01 1.52
C LEU A 267 -10.70 15.58 0.45
N GLU A 268 -11.91 16.00 0.83
CA GLU A 268 -12.84 16.66 -0.09
C GLU A 268 -12.32 18.03 -0.54
N LEU A 269 -11.76 18.83 0.37
CA LEU A 269 -11.13 20.10 0.02
C LEU A 269 -9.91 19.89 -0.88
N GLU A 270 -9.03 18.94 -0.54
CA GLU A 270 -7.89 18.57 -1.37
C GLU A 270 -8.34 18.18 -2.79
N CYS A 271 -9.38 17.34 -2.91
CA CYS A 271 -9.93 16.93 -4.20
C CYS A 271 -10.44 18.13 -5.03
N LYS A 272 -11.22 19.02 -4.41
CA LYS A 272 -11.72 20.25 -5.06
C LYS A 272 -10.58 21.12 -5.56
N MET A 273 -9.59 21.39 -4.71
CA MET A 273 -8.44 22.23 -5.09
C MET A 273 -7.60 21.60 -6.20
N LEU A 274 -7.37 20.27 -6.16
CA LEU A 274 -6.62 19.57 -7.22
C LEU A 274 -7.34 19.67 -8.57
N LEU A 275 -8.66 19.51 -8.59
CA LEU A 275 -9.47 19.61 -9.81
C LEU A 275 -9.61 21.06 -10.30
N GLU A 276 -9.62 22.04 -9.41
CA GLU A 276 -9.67 23.46 -9.77
C GLU A 276 -8.34 23.95 -10.36
N VAL A 277 -7.22 23.61 -9.72
CA VAL A 277 -5.89 24.11 -10.12
C VAL A 277 -5.33 23.31 -11.30
N PHE A 278 -5.55 21.99 -11.33
CA PHE A 278 -4.96 21.07 -12.31
C PHE A 278 -5.98 20.06 -12.87
N PRO A 279 -7.07 20.50 -13.51
CA PRO A 279 -8.15 19.62 -13.98
C PRO A 279 -7.66 18.51 -14.92
N GLU A 280 -6.79 18.84 -15.88
CA GLU A 280 -6.25 17.88 -16.85
C GLU A 280 -5.39 16.78 -16.21
N GLN A 281 -4.77 17.09 -15.06
CA GLN A 281 -3.89 16.15 -14.36
C GLN A 281 -4.68 15.23 -13.44
N PHE A 282 -5.77 15.71 -12.84
CA PHE A 282 -6.46 14.99 -11.77
C PHE A 282 -7.86 14.49 -12.10
N SER A 283 -8.51 15.01 -13.15
CA SER A 283 -9.83 14.53 -13.58
C SER A 283 -9.80 13.06 -13.97
N GLY A 284 -10.77 12.28 -13.46
CA GLY A 284 -10.86 10.85 -13.70
C GLY A 284 -9.70 10.01 -13.13
N LEU A 285 -8.84 10.57 -12.26
CA LEU A 285 -7.68 9.86 -11.74
C LEU A 285 -8.09 8.83 -10.67
N PRO A 286 -7.81 7.52 -10.84
CA PRO A 286 -8.17 6.50 -9.85
C PRO A 286 -7.56 6.75 -8.47
N ASN A 287 -6.31 7.23 -8.39
CA ASN A 287 -5.66 7.58 -7.12
C ASN A 287 -6.40 8.73 -6.39
N LEU A 288 -7.00 9.67 -7.14
CA LEU A 288 -7.81 10.70 -6.50
C LEU A 288 -9.12 10.11 -5.97
N HIS A 289 -9.80 9.27 -6.76
CA HIS A 289 -11.01 8.57 -6.32
C HIS A 289 -10.80 7.72 -5.06
N VAL A 290 -9.68 6.99 -4.99
CA VAL A 290 -9.31 6.15 -3.84
C VAL A 290 -9.33 6.94 -2.52
N SER A 291 -9.01 8.23 -2.58
CA SER A 291 -9.00 9.11 -1.40
C SER A 291 -10.36 9.15 -0.69
N ARG A 292 -11.46 8.97 -1.43
CA ARG A 292 -12.83 8.97 -0.89
C ARG A 292 -13.14 7.76 0.00
N HIS A 293 -12.38 6.67 -0.12
CA HIS A 293 -12.56 5.44 0.66
C HIS A 293 -11.72 5.42 1.94
N ILE A 294 -10.79 6.38 2.11
CA ILE A 294 -9.81 6.36 3.20
C ILE A 294 -10.45 6.40 4.57
N VAL A 295 -11.47 7.23 4.77
CA VAL A 295 -12.11 7.35 6.09
C VAL A 295 -12.85 6.07 6.44
N ALA A 296 -13.52 5.43 5.48
CA ALA A 296 -14.15 4.13 5.69
C ALA A 296 -13.11 3.07 6.08
N HIS A 297 -11.99 2.99 5.36
CA HIS A 297 -10.89 2.09 5.73
C HIS A 297 -10.31 2.41 7.10
N ALA A 298 -10.07 3.69 7.41
CA ALA A 298 -9.56 4.11 8.70
C ALA A 298 -10.49 3.69 9.85
N LYS A 299 -11.81 3.81 9.67
CA LYS A 299 -12.79 3.30 10.65
C LYS A 299 -12.73 1.79 10.81
N THR A 300 -12.57 1.05 9.71
CA THR A 300 -12.48 -0.43 9.75
C THR A 300 -11.21 -0.93 10.44
N TYR A 301 -10.06 -0.29 10.23
CA TYR A 301 -8.76 -0.76 10.76
C TYR A 301 -8.19 0.11 11.87
N GLY A 302 -8.99 1.03 12.43
CA GLY A 302 -8.62 2.00 13.46
C GLY A 302 -7.82 3.20 12.94
N THR A 303 -6.93 3.02 11.95
CA THR A 303 -6.26 4.13 11.25
C THR A 303 -5.98 3.74 9.81
N ALA A 304 -5.89 4.72 8.91
CA ALA A 304 -5.45 4.47 7.54
C ALA A 304 -3.98 3.99 7.51
N PHE A 305 -3.17 4.44 8.49
CA PHE A 305 -1.78 4.00 8.63
C PHE A 305 -1.64 2.47 8.73
N ASN A 306 -2.61 1.78 9.33
CA ASN A 306 -2.58 0.32 9.48
C ASN A 306 -2.69 -0.46 8.16
N THR A 307 -3.12 0.19 7.06
CA THR A 307 -3.15 -0.41 5.72
C THR A 307 -2.06 0.14 4.80
N SER A 308 -1.16 0.97 5.33
CA SER A 308 -0.02 1.51 4.59
C SER A 308 1.04 0.45 4.33
N VAL A 309 1.57 0.41 3.11
CA VAL A 309 2.67 -0.49 2.72
C VAL A 309 4.06 0.13 2.85
N SER A 310 4.18 1.34 3.40
CA SER A 310 5.46 2.07 3.50
C SER A 310 6.60 1.25 4.13
N VAL A 311 6.30 0.42 5.13
CA VAL A 311 7.32 -0.46 5.76
C VAL A 311 7.71 -1.61 4.84
N LYS A 312 6.76 -2.18 4.11
CA LYS A 312 7.00 -3.25 3.12
C LYS A 312 7.86 -2.74 1.97
N GLU A 313 7.67 -1.49 1.54
CA GLU A 313 8.53 -0.84 0.56
C GLU A 313 9.98 -0.64 1.05
N MET A 314 10.19 -0.44 2.36
CA MET A 314 11.55 -0.43 2.92
C MET A 314 12.20 -1.82 2.85
N VAL A 315 11.44 -2.89 3.10
CA VAL A 315 11.92 -4.27 2.95
C VAL A 315 12.32 -4.52 1.49
N HIS A 316 11.48 -4.13 0.53
CA HIS A 316 11.79 -4.21 -0.90
C HIS A 316 13.07 -3.44 -1.26
N ARG A 317 13.28 -2.24 -0.69
CA ARG A 317 14.50 -1.46 -0.90
C ARG A 317 15.75 -2.19 -0.40
N ILE A 318 15.67 -2.82 0.78
CA ILE A 318 16.77 -3.64 1.33
C ILE A 318 17.07 -4.80 0.39
N HIS A 319 16.05 -5.54 -0.07
CA HIS A 319 16.26 -6.65 -1.01
C HIS A 319 16.89 -6.17 -2.31
N LYS A 320 16.39 -5.08 -2.92
CA LYS A 320 16.97 -4.48 -4.13
C LYS A 320 18.44 -4.10 -3.94
N GLY A 321 18.80 -3.53 -2.80
CA GLY A 321 20.19 -3.20 -2.47
C GLY A 321 21.09 -4.43 -2.32
N VAL A 322 20.54 -5.58 -1.94
CA VAL A 322 21.29 -6.84 -1.82
C VAL A 322 21.48 -7.53 -3.17
N VAL A 323 20.52 -7.41 -4.11
CA VAL A 323 20.55 -8.11 -5.41
C VAL A 323 21.89 -7.96 -6.15
N PRO A 324 22.51 -6.77 -6.28
CA PRO A 324 23.80 -6.60 -6.95
C PRO A 324 24.95 -7.41 -6.32
N HIS A 325 24.84 -7.76 -5.04
CA HIS A 325 25.85 -8.49 -4.28
C HIS A 325 25.59 -10.01 -4.22
N THR A 326 24.58 -10.51 -4.94
CA THR A 326 24.31 -11.94 -5.08
C THR A 326 25.06 -12.54 -6.27
N ASN A 327 25.10 -13.88 -6.37
CA ASN A 327 25.66 -14.55 -7.55
C ASN A 327 24.77 -14.43 -8.80
N LYS A 328 23.61 -13.76 -8.70
CA LYS A 328 22.59 -13.53 -9.74
C LYS A 328 22.01 -14.78 -10.38
N LYS A 329 22.40 -15.99 -9.94
CA LYS A 329 21.87 -17.27 -10.44
C LYS A 329 20.62 -17.69 -9.66
N ASN A 330 20.69 -17.64 -8.32
CA ASN A 330 19.62 -18.05 -7.43
C ASN A 330 19.28 -16.95 -6.41
N VAL A 331 18.97 -15.75 -6.92
CA VAL A 331 18.75 -14.56 -6.09
C VAL A 331 17.67 -14.78 -5.02
N GLU A 332 16.60 -15.49 -5.36
CA GLU A 332 15.52 -15.84 -4.41
C GLU A 332 16.06 -16.62 -3.21
N PHE A 333 16.86 -17.65 -3.48
CA PHE A 333 17.49 -18.46 -2.43
C PHE A 333 18.47 -17.63 -1.60
N ASP A 334 19.27 -16.77 -2.24
CA ASP A 334 20.22 -15.90 -1.55
C ASP A 334 19.50 -14.92 -0.61
N LEU A 335 18.37 -14.35 -1.05
CA LEU A 335 17.54 -13.45 -0.22
C LEU A 335 16.86 -14.21 0.92
N ILE A 336 16.26 -15.38 0.67
CA ILE A 336 15.65 -16.23 1.72
C ILE A 336 16.72 -16.61 2.75
N LYS A 337 17.89 -17.07 2.31
CA LYS A 337 18.99 -17.47 3.20
C LYS A 337 19.43 -16.31 4.09
N ARG A 338 19.55 -15.11 3.51
CA ARG A 338 19.91 -13.90 4.24
C ARG A 338 18.86 -13.55 5.29
N ASP A 339 17.59 -13.54 4.93
CA ASP A 339 16.51 -13.19 5.86
C ASP A 339 16.37 -14.25 6.97
N ASN A 340 16.46 -15.53 6.64
CA ASN A 340 16.50 -16.62 7.63
C ASN A 340 17.66 -16.45 8.60
N THR A 341 18.86 -16.16 8.08
CA THR A 341 20.06 -15.95 8.92
C THR A 341 19.85 -14.77 9.87
N LEU A 342 19.32 -13.65 9.39
CA LEU A 342 19.02 -12.50 10.25
C LEU A 342 17.95 -12.80 11.29
N GLN A 343 16.91 -13.55 10.95
CA GLN A 343 15.87 -13.93 11.91
C GLN A 343 16.41 -14.91 12.96
N THR A 344 17.25 -15.87 12.57
CA THR A 344 17.94 -16.76 13.51
C THR A 344 18.86 -15.98 14.45
N LEU A 345 19.69 -15.07 13.93
CA LEU A 345 20.57 -14.25 14.77
C LEU A 345 19.77 -13.39 15.76
N ARG A 346 18.66 -12.79 15.31
CA ARG A 346 17.76 -12.05 16.20
C ARG A 346 17.19 -12.93 17.29
N HIS A 347 16.70 -14.12 16.93
CA HIS A 347 16.17 -15.08 17.88
C HIS A 347 17.19 -15.41 18.97
N LEU A 348 18.44 -15.71 18.59
CA LEU A 348 19.52 -16.00 19.53
C LEU A 348 19.84 -14.79 20.42
N LEU A 349 19.91 -13.58 19.86
CA LEU A 349 20.18 -12.35 20.61
C LEU A 349 19.06 -11.95 21.57
N ASP A 350 17.80 -12.28 21.24
CA ASP A 350 16.64 -12.09 22.10
C ASP A 350 16.54 -13.19 23.20
N GLY A 351 17.57 -14.03 23.35
CA GLY A 351 17.65 -15.10 24.36
C GLY A 351 16.96 -16.41 23.93
N GLY A 352 16.55 -16.52 22.67
CA GLY A 352 15.99 -17.72 22.09
C GLY A 352 16.99 -18.88 22.11
N GLN A 353 16.50 -20.08 22.44
CA GLN A 353 17.30 -21.28 22.58
C GLN A 353 16.96 -22.27 21.47
N ASP A 354 17.97 -22.93 20.92
CA ASP A 354 17.76 -24.05 20.02
C ASP A 354 17.48 -25.31 20.85
N THR A 355 16.23 -25.73 20.89
CA THR A 355 15.78 -26.89 21.68
C THR A 355 16.43 -28.22 21.28
N ARG A 356 17.14 -28.26 20.15
CA ARG A 356 17.95 -29.43 19.75
C ARG A 356 19.20 -29.61 20.60
N PHE A 357 19.68 -28.54 21.24
CA PHE A 357 20.84 -28.54 22.13
C PHE A 357 20.33 -28.28 23.55
N GLY A 358 20.01 -29.36 24.25
CA GLY A 358 19.33 -29.31 25.54
C GLY A 358 20.10 -28.53 26.61
N HIS A 359 19.50 -27.45 27.10
CA HIS A 359 19.67 -26.98 28.47
C HIS A 359 18.31 -26.52 29.04
N ASN A 360 18.06 -26.96 30.27
CA ASN A 360 16.81 -26.84 31.00
C ASN A 360 16.44 -25.38 31.31
N SER A 361 15.50 -24.82 30.54
CA SER A 361 14.27 -24.12 31.00
C SER A 361 13.72 -23.26 29.84
N PRO A 362 12.42 -23.36 29.52
CA PRO A 362 11.87 -22.69 28.36
C PRO A 362 11.53 -21.23 28.68
N VAL A 363 12.10 -20.29 27.92
CA VAL A 363 11.28 -19.16 27.47
C VAL A 363 10.63 -19.62 26.19
N HIS A 364 9.39 -20.08 26.33
CA HIS A 364 8.56 -20.44 25.20
C HIS A 364 8.43 -19.23 24.28
N PHE A 365 8.34 -19.50 22.98
CA PHE A 365 7.76 -18.55 22.05
C PHE A 365 6.27 -18.43 22.38
N CYS A 366 5.94 -17.72 23.46
CA CYS A 366 4.65 -17.07 23.64
C CYS A 366 4.69 -15.72 22.91
N SER A 367 5.21 -15.72 21.67
CA SER A 367 4.58 -14.86 20.68
C SER A 367 3.44 -15.71 20.17
N VAL A 368 2.32 -15.68 20.90
CA VAL A 368 1.07 -15.84 20.22
C VAL A 368 1.15 -14.90 19.02
N LEU A 369 1.00 -15.45 17.82
CA LEU A 369 1.08 -14.76 16.54
C LEU A 369 -0.11 -13.79 16.38
N PHE A 370 -0.38 -12.98 17.41
CA PHE A 370 -1.29 -11.87 17.38
C PHE A 370 -0.64 -10.77 16.53
N CYS A 371 -0.89 -10.88 15.23
CA CYS A 371 -0.63 -9.87 14.21
C CYS A 371 0.82 -9.73 13.73
N SER A 372 1.34 -10.78 13.10
CA SER A 372 2.55 -10.72 12.27
C SER A 372 2.22 -10.30 10.83
N ASP A 373 3.09 -9.51 10.23
CA ASP A 373 2.96 -9.13 8.82
C ASP A 373 3.76 -10.10 7.95
N PHE A 374 3.06 -10.75 7.04
CA PHE A 374 3.65 -11.66 6.07
C PHE A 374 3.77 -10.99 4.70
N SER A 375 4.87 -11.26 4.01
CA SER A 375 5.12 -10.76 2.66
C SER A 375 5.41 -11.91 1.71
N ILE A 376 4.73 -11.88 0.56
CA ILE A 376 5.07 -12.66 -0.62
C ILE A 376 5.50 -11.65 -1.68
N ILE A 377 6.74 -11.77 -2.16
CA ILE A 377 7.33 -10.77 -3.05
C ILE A 377 7.39 -11.34 -4.46
N ASN A 378 6.92 -10.59 -5.45
CA ASN A 378 7.07 -11.00 -6.84
C ASN A 378 8.45 -10.59 -7.35
N PHE A 379 9.24 -11.54 -7.86
CA PHE A 379 10.62 -11.28 -8.27
C PHE A 379 10.74 -10.23 -9.39
N SER A 380 9.73 -10.10 -10.24
CA SER A 380 9.68 -9.04 -11.27
C SER A 380 9.78 -7.62 -10.68
N GLN A 381 9.32 -7.40 -9.44
CA GLN A 381 9.36 -6.11 -8.76
C GLN A 381 10.78 -5.73 -8.28
N LEU A 382 11.71 -6.69 -8.20
CA LEU A 382 13.09 -6.48 -7.75
C LEU A 382 14.04 -6.04 -8.89
N LYS A 383 13.73 -6.36 -10.16
CA LYS A 383 14.57 -5.98 -11.32
C LYS A 383 14.43 -4.51 -11.76
N ASN A 384 13.29 -3.86 -11.52
CA ASN A 384 12.99 -2.50 -12.00
C ASN A 384 13.81 -1.37 -11.32
N GLY A 385 14.85 -1.68 -10.54
CA GLY A 385 15.75 -0.71 -9.92
C GLY A 385 17.24 -1.03 -10.13
N VAL A 386 17.55 -1.95 -11.05
CA VAL A 386 18.93 -2.28 -11.43
C VAL A 386 19.08 -1.96 -12.91
N ASN A 387 19.29 -0.67 -13.20
CA ASN A 387 19.98 -0.21 -14.40
C ASN A 387 21.14 0.67 -13.95
#